data_AF-A0A6A5R5B4-F1
#
_entry.id   AF-A0A6A5R5B4-F1
#
_cell.length_a   1.000
_cell.length_b   1.000
_cell.length_c   1.000
_cell.angle_alpha   90.00
_cell.angle_beta   90.00
_cell.angle_gamma   90.00
#
_symmetry.space_group_name_H-M   'P 1'
#
loop_
_entity.id
_entity.type
_entity.pdbx_description
1 polymer ?
#
loop_
_entity_poly.entity_id
_entity_poly.type
_entity_poly.pdbx_seq_one_letter_code
_entity_poly.pdbx_strand_id
1 'polypeptide(L)'
;MQGLLNTLTAFFFALTGSKLLSNRLVHFLAVLGIDAELGRLRTAKNYLYMLAGVVYCVRVLSVEKLLLHACRDEQTDEDQQQFLTARKQYLADGSYSPMSETINMLAYGKHVALAAGNAGNAYWSRDKKIFYLHGQQVYVSRF
;
A
#
# COMPACT_ATOMS: atom_id res chain seq x y z
N MET A 1 17.95 2.55 18.48
CA MET A 1 16.81 1.98 17.74
C MET A 1 15.55 2.84 17.86
N GLN A 2 15.17 3.28 19.07
CA GLN A 2 13.99 4.13 19.32
C GLN A 2 13.92 5.42 18.48
N GLY A 3 15.05 6.11 18.28
CA GLY A 3 15.11 7.33 17.47
C GLY A 3 14.64 7.12 16.03
N LEU A 4 15.07 6.02 15.39
CA LEU A 4 14.65 5.68 14.02
C LEU A 4 13.15 5.38 13.95
N LEU A 5 12.64 4.57 14.90
CA LEU A 5 11.21 4.26 14.96
C LEU A 5 10.36 5.53 15.14
N ASN A 6 10.80 6.45 15.99
CA ASN A 6 10.13 7.75 16.18
C ASN A 6 10.13 8.58 14.89
N THR A 7 11.27 8.66 14.20
CA THR A 7 11.36 9.40 12.93
C THR A 7 10.46 8.78 11.87
N LEU A 8 10.45 7.46 11.71
CA LEU A 8 9.59 6.78 10.73
C LEU A 8 8.11 6.96 11.06
N THR A 9 7.73 6.77 12.33
CA THR A 9 6.33 6.81 12.75
C THR A 9 5.74 8.22 12.77
N ALA A 10 6.57 9.27 12.88
CA ALA A 10 6.13 10.66 12.73
C ALA A 10 5.52 10.96 11.35
N PHE A 11 5.89 10.20 10.30
CA PHE A 11 5.25 10.32 9.00
C PHE A 11 3.86 9.68 8.96
N PHE A 12 3.61 8.66 9.78
CA PHE A 12 2.36 7.88 9.79
C PHE A 12 1.32 8.48 10.74
N PHE A 13 1.74 8.90 11.93
CA PHE A 13 0.91 9.52 12.96
C PHE A 13 0.77 11.03 12.72
N ALA A 14 0.32 11.40 11.52
CA ALA A 14 0.05 12.77 11.13
C ALA A 14 -1.35 12.86 10.55
N LEU A 15 -2.08 13.93 10.94
CA LEU A 15 -3.31 14.29 10.25
C LEU A 15 -2.95 15.20 9.07
N THR A 16 -3.40 14.84 7.88
CA THR A 16 -3.16 15.60 6.66
C THR A 16 -4.19 16.70 6.44
N GLY A 17 -5.33 16.65 7.14
CA GLY A 17 -6.43 17.61 6.98
C GLY A 17 -6.82 17.78 5.51
N SER A 18 -7.06 19.01 5.06
CA SER A 18 -7.34 19.32 3.65
C SER A 18 -6.09 19.41 2.75
N LYS A 19 -4.89 19.32 3.32
CA LYS A 19 -3.62 19.42 2.58
C LYS A 19 -2.95 18.05 2.48
N LEU A 20 -3.60 17.13 1.76
CA LEU A 20 -3.13 15.76 1.53
C LEU A 20 -1.69 15.71 0.97
N LEU A 21 -1.39 16.58 0.01
CA LEU A 21 -0.07 16.77 -0.59
C LEU A 21 0.85 17.67 0.25
N SER A 22 0.73 17.65 1.56
CA SER A 22 1.76 18.24 2.45
C SER A 22 2.55 17.16 3.19
N ASN A 23 2.03 15.93 3.21
CA ASN A 23 2.71 14.83 3.86
C ASN A 23 3.73 14.19 2.91
N ARG A 24 4.97 14.14 3.38
CA ARG A 24 6.12 13.61 2.65
C ARG A 24 5.99 12.14 2.26
N LEU A 25 5.31 11.31 3.06
CA LEU A 25 5.04 9.93 2.71
C LEU A 25 4.07 9.83 1.52
N VAL A 26 3.00 10.62 1.54
CA VAL A 26 2.02 10.65 0.43
C VAL A 26 2.72 11.07 -0.87
N HIS A 27 3.60 12.07 -0.82
CA HIS A 27 4.43 12.44 -1.98
C HIS A 27 5.36 11.32 -2.44
N PHE A 28 6.06 10.68 -1.50
CA PHE A 28 6.94 9.57 -1.82
C PHE A 28 6.19 8.43 -2.52
N LEU A 29 4.99 8.10 -2.02
CA LEU A 29 4.11 7.11 -2.65
C LEU A 29 3.70 7.54 -4.07
N ALA A 30 3.33 8.80 -4.28
CA ALA A 30 3.00 9.31 -5.61
C ALA A 30 4.18 9.16 -6.59
N VAL A 31 5.40 9.46 -6.14
CA VAL A 31 6.63 9.29 -6.95
C VAL A 31 6.88 7.81 -7.25
N LEU A 32 6.64 6.89 -6.30
CA LEU A 32 6.74 5.45 -6.55
C LEU A 32 5.79 4.98 -7.66
N GLY A 33 4.69 5.70 -7.89
CA GLY A 33 3.77 5.46 -9.00
C GLY A 33 4.34 5.79 -10.38
N ILE A 34 5.52 6.42 -10.46
CA ILE A 34 6.20 6.77 -11.71
C ILE A 34 7.21 5.67 -12.06
N ASP A 35 7.16 5.24 -13.32
CA ASP A 35 8.18 4.43 -13.96
C ASP A 35 9.25 5.36 -14.54
N ALA A 36 10.37 5.49 -13.82
CA ALA A 36 11.44 6.42 -14.17
C ALA A 36 12.17 6.03 -15.47
N GLU A 37 12.22 4.74 -15.82
CA GLU A 37 12.88 4.27 -17.04
C GLU A 37 12.02 4.59 -18.27
N LEU A 38 10.71 4.37 -18.16
CA LEU A 38 9.77 4.57 -19.27
C LEU A 38 9.17 5.98 -19.32
N GLY A 39 9.45 6.84 -18.33
CA GLY A 39 8.92 8.20 -18.25
C GLY A 39 7.40 8.27 -18.16
N ARG A 40 6.74 7.24 -17.62
CA ARG A 40 5.27 7.12 -17.56
C ARG A 40 4.79 6.67 -16.20
N LEU A 41 3.49 6.75 -15.95
CA LEU A 41 2.89 6.17 -14.74
C LEU A 41 2.91 4.63 -14.82
N ARG A 42 3.19 3.98 -13.69
CA ARG A 42 3.05 2.54 -13.53
C ARG A 42 1.59 2.15 -13.69
N THR A 43 1.36 0.96 -14.26
CA THR A 43 0.03 0.37 -14.26
C THR A 43 -0.39 0.04 -12.82
N ALA A 44 -1.70 0.01 -12.55
CA ALA A 44 -2.21 -0.33 -11.23
C ALA A 44 -1.65 -1.67 -10.71
N LYS A 45 -1.56 -2.70 -11.57
CA LYS A 45 -0.97 -4.01 -11.20
C LYS A 45 0.49 -3.91 -10.75
N ASN A 46 1.26 -3.01 -11.38
CA ASN A 46 2.69 -2.83 -11.08
C ASN A 46 2.96 -1.82 -9.94
N TYR A 47 1.91 -1.23 -9.38
CA TYR A 47 2.01 -0.24 -8.30
C TYR A 47 1.32 -0.70 -7.00
N LEU A 48 0.20 -1.42 -7.10
CA LEU A 48 -0.59 -1.86 -5.95
C LEU A 48 0.20 -2.69 -4.93
N TYR A 49 1.09 -3.58 -5.39
CA TYR A 49 1.90 -4.38 -4.47
C TYR A 49 2.88 -3.53 -3.66
N MET A 50 3.40 -2.43 -4.23
CA MET A 50 4.27 -1.49 -3.51
C MET A 50 3.48 -0.76 -2.42
N LEU A 51 2.28 -0.27 -2.76
CA LEU A 51 1.37 0.34 -1.78
C LEU A 51 0.99 -0.62 -0.66
N ALA A 52 0.67 -1.87 -1.01
CA ALA A 52 0.31 -2.91 -0.03
C ALA A 52 1.48 -3.21 0.91
N GLY A 53 2.71 -3.25 0.37
CA GLY A 53 3.94 -3.37 1.16
C GLY A 53 4.10 -2.22 2.15
N VAL A 54 3.90 -0.97 1.71
CA VAL A 54 3.97 0.20 2.60
C VAL A 54 2.88 0.14 3.69
N VAL A 55 1.64 -0.19 3.34
CA VAL A 55 0.55 -0.41 4.31
C VAL A 55 0.92 -1.43 5.37
N TYR A 56 1.54 -2.53 4.95
CA TYR A 56 1.99 -3.56 5.88
C TYR A 56 3.08 -3.03 6.81
N CYS A 57 4.12 -2.37 6.26
CA CYS A 57 5.20 -1.79 7.05
C CYS A 57 4.69 -0.74 8.05
N VAL A 58 3.77 0.14 7.64
CA VAL A 58 3.15 1.12 8.54
C VAL A 58 2.46 0.42 9.71
N ARG A 59 1.65 -0.62 9.44
CA ARG A 59 0.97 -1.37 10.51
C ARG A 59 1.95 -1.99 11.50
N VAL A 60 2.99 -2.65 11.01
CA VAL A 60 4.01 -3.30 11.86
C VAL A 60 4.73 -2.25 12.71
N LEU A 61 5.20 -1.16 12.11
CA LEU A 61 5.90 -0.10 12.82
C LEU A 61 5.00 0.63 13.82
N SER A 62 3.73 0.82 13.49
CA SER A 62 2.75 1.41 14.40
C SER A 62 2.44 0.51 15.59
N VAL A 63 2.31 -0.81 15.37
CA VAL A 63 2.16 -1.77 16.48
C VAL A 63 3.40 -1.73 17.35
N GLU A 64 4.60 -1.81 16.78
CA GLU A 64 5.83 -1.74 17.56
C GLU A 64 5.95 -0.43 18.35
N LYS A 65 5.48 0.68 17.80
CA LYS A 65 5.54 2.00 18.46
C LYS A 65 4.52 2.17 19.59
N LEU A 66 3.33 1.59 19.45
CA LEU A 66 2.22 1.75 20.39
C LEU A 66 2.16 0.63 21.42
N LEU A 67 2.61 -0.57 21.05
CA LEU A 67 2.64 -1.78 21.85
C LEU A 67 4.04 -2.38 21.75
N LEU A 68 5.00 -1.73 22.43
CA LEU A 68 6.41 -2.10 22.36
C LEU A 68 6.58 -3.59 22.72
N HIS A 69 7.19 -4.37 21.83
CA HIS A 69 7.33 -5.80 22.04
C HIS A 69 8.14 -6.12 23.31
N ALA A 70 9.15 -5.30 23.61
CA ALA A 70 10.01 -5.49 24.78
C ALA A 70 9.28 -5.36 26.12
N CYS A 71 8.14 -4.68 26.16
CA CYS A 71 7.33 -4.47 27.37
C CYS A 71 6.03 -5.29 27.35
N ARG A 72 5.95 -6.34 26.52
CA ARG A 72 4.69 -7.08 26.31
C ARG A 72 4.09 -7.65 27.60
N ASP A 73 4.92 -8.12 28.52
CA ASP A 73 4.48 -8.68 29.80
C ASP A 73 4.04 -7.59 30.80
N GLU A 74 4.39 -6.33 30.54
CA GLU A 74 4.05 -5.16 31.35
C GLU A 74 2.84 -4.38 30.79
N GLN A 75 2.34 -4.75 29.60
CA GLN A 75 1.22 -4.08 28.94
C GLN A 75 -0.08 -4.26 29.71
N THR A 76 -0.81 -3.16 29.85
CA THR A 76 -2.08 -3.07 30.56
C THR A 76 -3.26 -2.88 29.60
N ASP A 77 -4.47 -2.96 30.13
CA ASP A 77 -5.69 -2.62 29.37
C ASP A 77 -5.68 -1.16 28.88
N GLU A 78 -4.98 -0.26 29.59
CA GLU A 78 -4.84 1.14 29.19
C GLU A 78 -4.00 1.28 27.92
N ASP A 79 -2.90 0.53 27.82
CA ASP A 79 -2.05 0.49 26.61
C ASP A 79 -2.82 -0.03 25.40
N GLN A 80 -3.65 -1.06 25.60
CA GLN A 80 -4.53 -1.58 24.56
C GLN A 80 -5.55 -0.52 24.10
N GLN A 81 -6.14 0.21 25.04
CA GLN A 81 -7.11 1.26 24.73
C GLN A 81 -6.45 2.43 24.00
N GLN A 82 -5.23 2.80 24.38
CA GLN A 82 -4.43 3.80 23.68
C GLN A 82 -4.11 3.36 22.25
N PHE A 83 -3.73 2.09 22.07
CA PHE A 83 -3.52 1.50 20.75
C PHE A 83 -4.78 1.57 19.88
N LEU A 84 -5.95 1.17 20.40
CA LEU A 84 -7.21 1.21 19.67
C LEU A 84 -7.60 2.64 19.28
N THR A 85 -7.38 3.60 20.18
CA THR A 85 -7.61 5.02 19.93
C THR A 85 -6.72 5.54 18.82
N ALA A 86 -5.40 5.31 18.91
CA ALA A 86 -4.45 5.71 17.89
C ALA A 86 -4.71 5.01 16.53
N ARG A 87 -5.07 3.73 16.56
CA ARG A 87 -5.45 2.98 15.36
C ARG A 87 -6.65 3.61 14.67
N LYS A 88 -7.70 3.99 15.42
CA LYS A 88 -8.88 4.66 14.86
C LYS A 88 -8.53 6.05 14.30
N GLN A 89 -7.66 6.78 14.98
CA GLN A 89 -7.31 8.14 14.61
C GLN A 89 -6.38 8.24 13.40
N TYR A 90 -5.43 7.30 13.26
CA TYR A 90 -4.36 7.42 12.27
C TYR A 90 -4.26 6.27 11.28
N LEU A 91 -4.75 5.08 11.61
CA LEU A 91 -4.49 3.86 10.82
C LEU A 91 -5.73 3.29 10.13
N ALA A 92 -6.89 3.86 10.42
CA ALA A 92 -8.15 3.51 9.80
C ALA A 92 -8.38 4.30 8.51
N ASP A 93 -9.27 3.79 7.66
CA ASP A 93 -9.79 4.59 6.56
C ASP A 93 -10.69 5.72 7.08
N GLY A 94 -10.80 6.81 6.30
CA GLY A 94 -11.52 8.03 6.64
C GLY A 94 -10.86 8.89 7.73
N SER A 95 -9.66 8.53 8.20
CA SER A 95 -9.02 9.19 9.34
C SER A 95 -8.21 10.45 8.97
N TYR A 96 -8.28 10.90 7.71
CA TYR A 96 -7.47 12.01 7.15
C TYR A 96 -6.00 11.89 7.53
N SER A 97 -5.43 10.70 7.36
CA SER A 97 -4.03 10.38 7.60
C SER A 97 -3.37 9.85 6.33
N PRO A 98 -2.04 9.79 6.28
CA PRO A 98 -1.32 9.13 5.19
C PRO A 98 -1.71 7.65 5.02
N MET A 99 -2.06 6.97 6.12
CA MET A 99 -2.53 5.58 6.04
C MET A 99 -3.89 5.50 5.37
N SER A 100 -4.85 6.36 5.75
CA SER A 100 -6.16 6.44 5.09
C SER A 100 -6.00 6.74 3.60
N GLU A 101 -5.14 7.69 3.25
CA GLU A 101 -4.86 8.02 1.86
C GLU A 101 -4.28 6.83 1.09
N THR A 102 -3.33 6.10 1.69
CA THR A 102 -2.74 4.91 1.08
C THR A 102 -3.78 3.79 0.88
N ILE A 103 -4.69 3.61 1.83
CA ILE A 103 -5.81 2.65 1.73
C ILE A 103 -6.75 3.06 0.59
N ASN A 104 -7.06 4.35 0.47
CA ASN A 104 -7.87 4.87 -0.64
C ASN A 104 -7.21 4.66 -2.00
N MET A 105 -5.91 4.92 -2.11
CA MET A 105 -5.15 4.61 -3.33
C MET A 105 -5.17 3.12 -3.68
N LEU A 106 -5.06 2.23 -2.68
CA LEU A 106 -5.19 0.78 -2.89
C LEU A 106 -6.57 0.39 -3.40
N ALA A 107 -7.64 0.91 -2.78
CA ALA A 107 -9.01 0.63 -3.17
C ALA A 107 -9.28 1.11 -4.61
N TYR A 108 -8.87 2.34 -4.93
CA TYR A 108 -8.98 2.91 -6.27
C TYR A 108 -8.16 2.13 -7.29
N GLY A 109 -6.89 1.84 -6.99
CA GLY A 109 -6.01 1.09 -7.88
C GLY A 109 -6.55 -0.33 -8.14
N LYS A 110 -7.15 -0.98 -7.14
CA LYS A 110 -7.80 -2.29 -7.31
C LYS A 110 -8.97 -2.19 -8.28
N HIS A 111 -9.80 -1.17 -8.16
CA HIS A 111 -10.89 -0.91 -9.11
C HIS A 111 -10.35 -0.73 -10.53
N VAL A 112 -9.31 0.11 -10.72
CA VAL A 112 -8.66 0.31 -12.02
C VAL A 112 -8.07 -0.98 -12.58
N ALA A 113 -7.38 -1.78 -11.75
CA ALA A 113 -6.78 -3.04 -12.16
C ALA A 113 -7.83 -4.07 -12.60
N LEU A 114 -8.99 -4.11 -11.93
CA LEU A 114 -10.11 -4.97 -12.29
C LEU A 114 -10.78 -4.50 -13.59
N ALA A 115 -11.01 -3.19 -13.74
CA ALA A 115 -11.60 -2.60 -14.94
C ALA A 115 -10.72 -2.78 -16.18
N ALA A 116 -9.39 -2.70 -16.03
CA ALA A 116 -8.44 -3.02 -17.09
C ALA A 116 -8.44 -4.51 -17.49
N GLY A 117 -9.02 -5.39 -16.65
CA GLY A 117 -9.06 -6.82 -16.86
C GLY A 117 -7.67 -7.44 -17.01
N ASN A 118 -7.56 -8.49 -17.82
CA ASN A 118 -6.29 -9.08 -18.23
C ASN A 118 -5.84 -8.60 -19.62
N ALA A 119 -6.45 -7.54 -20.16
CA ALA A 119 -6.09 -6.99 -21.46
C ALA A 119 -4.63 -6.52 -21.41
N GLY A 120 -3.76 -7.27 -22.09
CA GLY A 120 -2.30 -7.07 -22.12
C GLY A 120 -1.49 -8.17 -21.42
N ASN A 121 -2.04 -8.84 -20.41
CA ASN A 121 -1.37 -9.96 -19.75
C ASN A 121 -1.83 -11.31 -20.28
N ALA A 122 -3.05 -11.45 -20.76
CA ALA A 122 -3.53 -12.68 -21.38
C ALA A 122 -4.13 -12.36 -22.74
N TYR A 123 -3.51 -12.85 -23.80
CA TYR A 123 -4.01 -12.63 -25.15
C TYR A 123 -3.67 -13.79 -26.09
N TRP A 124 -4.52 -13.98 -27.08
CA TRP A 124 -4.24 -14.89 -28.18
C TRP A 124 -3.43 -14.17 -29.25
N SER A 125 -2.50 -14.88 -29.90
CA SER A 125 -1.98 -14.47 -31.20
C SER A 125 -3.13 -14.16 -32.17
N ARG A 126 -2.88 -13.33 -33.20
CA ARG A 126 -3.92 -12.98 -34.19
C ARG A 126 -4.57 -14.21 -34.83
N ASP A 127 -3.80 -15.27 -35.02
CA ASP A 127 -4.26 -16.54 -35.60
C ASP A 127 -4.90 -17.51 -34.57
N LYS A 128 -4.99 -17.10 -33.29
CA LYS A 128 -5.57 -17.85 -32.17
C LYS A 128 -4.91 -19.21 -31.89
N LYS A 129 -3.64 -19.39 -32.29
CA LYS A 129 -2.89 -20.62 -32.04
C LYS A 129 -2.07 -20.60 -30.76
N ILE A 130 -1.59 -19.43 -30.36
CA ILE A 130 -0.72 -19.25 -29.21
C ILE A 130 -1.43 -18.39 -28.19
N PHE A 131 -1.51 -18.88 -26.95
CA PHE A 131 -1.95 -18.09 -25.83
C PHE A 131 -0.72 -17.53 -25.11
N TYR A 132 -0.70 -16.22 -24.93
CA TYR A 132 0.35 -15.53 -24.18
C TYR A 132 -0.16 -15.16 -22.79
N LEU A 133 0.64 -15.45 -21.77
CA LEU A 133 0.47 -14.98 -20.41
C LEU A 133 1.71 -14.16 -19.99
N HIS A 134 1.55 -12.89 -19.67
CA HIS A 134 2.64 -11.93 -19.39
C HIS A 134 3.70 -11.85 -20.51
N GLY A 135 3.27 -11.99 -21.77
CA GLY A 135 4.17 -12.03 -22.92
C GLY A 135 4.92 -13.35 -23.11
N GLN A 136 4.78 -14.30 -22.17
CA GLN A 136 5.31 -15.66 -22.31
C GLN A 136 4.27 -16.57 -22.97
N GLN A 137 4.72 -17.44 -23.86
CA GLN A 137 3.87 -18.44 -24.50
C GLN A 137 3.46 -19.52 -23.49
N VAL A 138 2.16 -19.84 -23.45
CA VAL A 138 1.61 -20.95 -22.67
C VAL A 138 1.13 -22.03 -23.65
N TYR A 139 1.55 -23.26 -23.41
CA TYR A 139 1.04 -24.42 -24.13
C TYR A 139 -0.32 -24.82 -23.57
N VAL A 140 -1.35 -24.78 -24.40
CA VAL A 140 -2.70 -25.23 -24.06
C VAL A 140 -2.92 -26.60 -24.71
N SER A 141 -2.84 -27.67 -23.93
CA SER A 141 -3.24 -29.01 -24.37
C SER A 141 -4.75 -29.21 -24.17
N ARG A 142 -5.41 -29.96 -25.06
CA ARG A 142 -6.82 -30.35 -24.87
C ARG A 142 -6.95 -31.24 -23.63
N PHE A 143 -7.92 -30.92 -22.78
CA PHE A 143 -8.43 -31.81 -21.75
C PHE A 143 -9.34 -32.87 -22.38
#